data_AF-A0AAV0GYH9-F1
#
_entry.id   AF-A0AAV0GYH9-F1
#
_cell.length_a   1.000
_cell.length_b   1.000
_cell.length_c   1.000
_cell.angle_alpha   90.00
_cell.angle_beta   90.00
_cell.angle_gamma   90.00
#
_symmetry.space_group_name_H-M   'P 1'
#
loop_
_entity.id
_entity.type
_entity.pdbx_description
1 polymer ?
#
loop_
_entity_poly.entity_id
_entity_poly.type
_entity_poly.pdbx_seq_one_letter_code
_entity_poly.pdbx_strand_id
1 'polypeptide(L)'
;MPLFITDDELARYSNDAPHVAARADDYIRRLQTELDTVKAAADANAVTAEQTCSLLEHKFLSLSTEFSTLQSQNALLQSTLDERLSELAEAQAQKHQLHLQSMGKDGEVERLATDLSELRKSNRQLLELVEQKDAEINDKKATINSYLDKIVNLTESASKKEARLYEVEAELVHSQAACSRLSQEKEIVDRHNSWLNDELTAKVDSLIELRIRHSNLEEDLSAKLACAEKQLSESSSSAQRNKDRADELEAKLTSLQEELCSTKDAAVTNEEQLSAELSTANKLVELYKQSSEEWSRKAGELEGVIRALETHLGELENDYKARLEKEVKSRSQLEKEAADLRGKLEKYEAEIESSRRNSELNLLPVNSFSTERHIPKPRILSW
;
A
#
# COMPACT_ATOMS: atom_id res chain seq x y z
N MET A 1 43.41 90.23 227.48
CA MET A 1 44.88 90.06 227.48
C MET A 1 45.43 90.65 226.20
N PRO A 2 46.60 91.31 226.22
CA PRO A 2 47.34 91.61 224.99
C PRO A 2 47.82 90.31 224.32
N LEU A 3 47.63 90.15 223.01
CA LEU A 3 48.01 88.93 222.29
C LEU A 3 49.52 88.83 221.97
N PHE A 4 50.26 89.93 222.17
CA PHE A 4 51.67 90.07 221.78
C PHE A 4 52.67 89.80 222.91
N ILE A 5 52.24 89.81 224.17
CA ILE A 5 53.06 89.66 225.37
C ILE A 5 52.31 88.79 226.38
N THR A 6 53.00 87.88 227.07
CA THR A 6 52.35 87.03 228.08
C THR A 6 52.15 87.80 229.39
N ASP A 7 51.15 87.46 230.20
CA ASP A 7 50.86 88.18 231.45
C ASP A 7 52.07 88.20 232.41
N ASP A 8 52.89 87.15 232.38
CA ASP A 8 54.12 86.99 233.15
C ASP A 8 55.23 87.99 232.74
N GLU A 9 55.28 88.37 231.45
CA GLU A 9 56.17 89.39 230.90
C GLU A 9 55.60 90.80 231.10
N LEU A 10 54.28 90.95 230.92
CA LEU A 10 53.54 92.20 231.15
C LEU A 10 53.67 92.65 232.61
N ALA A 11 53.63 91.73 233.58
CA ALA A 11 53.85 92.03 234.99
C ALA A 11 55.27 92.56 235.25
N ARG A 12 56.30 91.90 234.69
CA ARG A 12 57.73 92.25 234.91
C ARG A 12 58.13 93.57 234.26
N TYR A 13 57.63 93.85 233.05
CA TYR A 13 57.94 95.07 232.29
C TYR A 13 56.82 96.12 232.36
N SER A 14 55.94 96.03 233.36
CA SER A 14 54.82 96.97 233.58
C SER A 14 55.23 98.44 233.74
N ASN A 15 56.44 98.69 234.26
CA ASN A 15 57.05 100.02 234.36
C ASN A 15 57.98 100.37 233.16
N ASP A 16 58.20 99.44 232.23
CA ASP A 16 59.10 99.58 231.07
C ASP A 16 58.29 99.60 229.77
N ALA A 17 57.53 100.70 229.62
CA ALA A 17 56.66 100.95 228.47
C ALA A 17 57.30 100.71 227.08
N PRO A 18 58.56 101.12 226.77
CA PRO A 18 59.13 100.87 225.45
C PRO A 18 59.35 99.38 225.15
N HIS A 19 59.59 98.52 226.14
CA HIS A 19 59.71 97.07 225.89
C HIS A 19 58.35 96.46 225.52
N VAL A 20 57.28 96.84 226.23
CA VAL A 20 55.91 96.40 225.93
C VAL A 20 55.45 96.91 224.55
N ALA A 21 55.80 98.14 224.18
CA ALA A 21 55.52 98.71 222.87
C ALA A 21 56.28 97.99 221.74
N ALA A 22 57.60 97.78 221.88
CA ALA A 22 58.40 97.05 220.88
C ALA A 22 57.89 95.62 220.65
N ARG A 23 57.42 94.96 221.71
CA ARG A 23 56.79 93.62 221.64
C ARG A 23 55.47 93.64 220.85
N ALA A 24 54.67 94.69 221.01
CA ALA A 24 53.47 94.92 220.21
C ALA A 24 53.82 95.19 218.74
N ASP A 25 54.80 96.05 218.47
CA ASP A 25 55.23 96.41 217.11
C ASP A 25 55.83 95.21 216.35
N ASP A 26 56.57 94.33 217.03
CA ASP A 26 57.07 93.08 216.42
C ASP A 26 55.93 92.11 216.06
N TYR A 27 54.91 92.02 216.91
CA TYR A 27 53.72 91.19 216.65
C TYR A 27 52.84 91.78 215.53
N ILE A 28 52.65 93.10 215.52
CA ILE A 28 51.95 93.83 214.46
C ILE A 28 52.70 93.70 213.13
N ARG A 29 54.02 93.88 213.12
CA ARG A 29 54.85 93.67 211.92
C ARG A 29 54.80 92.21 211.44
N ARG A 30 54.79 91.22 212.34
CA ARG A 30 54.59 89.80 211.95
C ARG A 30 53.22 89.59 211.31
N LEU A 31 52.13 90.03 211.94
CA LEU A 31 50.79 89.93 211.38
C LEU A 31 50.63 90.68 210.06
N GLN A 32 51.30 91.82 209.87
CA GLN A 32 51.38 92.52 208.59
C GLN A 32 52.09 91.66 207.54
N THR A 33 53.25 91.09 207.84
CA THR A 33 53.95 90.19 206.89
C THR A 33 53.16 88.91 206.60
N GLU A 34 52.47 88.33 207.58
CA GLU A 34 51.59 87.17 207.35
C GLU A 34 50.39 87.55 206.48
N LEU A 35 49.72 88.67 206.78
CA LEU A 35 48.62 89.19 205.97
C LEU A 35 49.06 89.49 204.53
N ASP A 36 50.24 90.10 204.33
CA ASP A 36 50.73 90.46 203.01
C ASP A 36 51.26 89.26 202.22
N THR A 37 51.79 88.23 202.88
CA THR A 37 52.08 86.93 202.22
C THR A 37 50.80 86.18 201.85
N VAL A 38 49.74 86.22 202.68
CA VAL A 38 48.44 85.62 202.37
C VAL A 38 47.73 86.37 201.22
N LYS A 39 47.79 87.72 201.18
CA LYS A 39 47.35 88.50 200.01
C LYS A 39 48.12 88.11 198.76
N ALA A 40 49.45 88.16 198.80
CA ALA A 40 50.28 87.83 197.64
C ALA A 40 50.05 86.39 197.13
N ALA A 41 49.79 85.44 198.04
CA ALA A 41 49.40 84.07 197.68
C ALA A 41 47.97 84.00 197.09
N ALA A 42 47.01 84.76 197.62
CA ALA A 42 45.66 84.86 197.07
C ALA A 42 45.65 85.51 195.67
N ASP A 43 46.39 86.61 195.49
CA ASP A 43 46.57 87.30 194.21
C ASP A 43 47.27 86.40 193.18
N ALA A 44 48.33 85.69 193.58
CA ALA A 44 49.01 84.71 192.73
C ALA A 44 48.10 83.53 192.35
N ASN A 45 47.26 83.04 193.28
CA ASN A 45 46.27 82.01 193.01
C ASN A 45 45.16 82.52 192.07
N ALA A 46 44.72 83.77 192.22
CA ALA A 46 43.73 84.40 191.32
C ALA A 46 44.30 84.54 189.90
N VAL A 47 45.51 85.08 189.75
CA VAL A 47 46.21 85.16 188.45
C VAL A 47 46.43 83.77 187.84
N THR A 48 46.77 82.76 188.65
CA THR A 48 46.93 81.38 188.16
C THR A 48 45.60 80.78 187.71
N ALA A 49 44.50 81.08 188.42
CA ALA A 49 43.16 80.67 188.03
C ALA A 49 42.71 81.35 186.73
N GLU A 50 42.89 82.67 186.59
CA GLU A 50 42.60 83.42 185.37
C GLU A 50 43.39 82.87 184.16
N GLN A 51 44.70 82.68 184.31
CA GLN A 51 45.54 82.07 183.25
C GLN A 51 45.07 80.66 182.88
N THR A 52 44.64 79.86 183.86
CA THR A 52 44.10 78.52 183.62
C THR A 52 42.75 78.57 182.89
N CYS A 53 41.87 79.50 183.27
CA CYS A 53 40.59 79.73 182.59
C CYS A 53 40.82 80.16 181.13
N SER A 54 41.64 81.18 180.85
CA SER A 54 41.93 81.62 179.48
C SER A 54 42.58 80.52 178.62
N LEU A 55 43.42 79.67 179.20
CA LEU A 55 44.02 78.52 178.51
C LEU A 55 43.00 77.41 178.22
N LEU A 56 42.00 77.21 179.09
CA LEU A 56 40.88 76.30 178.86
C LEU A 56 39.90 76.85 177.82
N GLU A 57 39.57 78.14 177.88
CA GLU A 57 38.75 78.85 176.88
C GLU A 57 39.39 78.77 175.49
N HIS A 58 40.68 79.08 175.35
CA HIS A 58 41.40 78.96 174.08
C HIS A 58 41.37 77.52 173.54
N LYS A 59 41.56 76.51 174.40
CA LYS A 59 41.44 75.09 173.99
C LYS A 59 40.02 74.73 173.56
N PHE A 60 39.00 75.18 174.29
CA PHE A 60 37.61 74.95 173.96
C PHE A 60 37.22 75.60 172.63
N LEU A 61 37.70 76.82 172.36
CA LEU A 61 37.50 77.50 171.09
C LEU A 61 38.20 76.75 169.94
N SER A 62 39.47 76.34 170.10
CA SER A 62 40.19 75.53 169.10
C SER A 62 39.43 74.25 168.76
N LEU A 63 39.11 73.44 169.78
CA LEU A 63 38.37 72.19 169.62
C LEU A 63 36.97 72.41 169.02
N SER A 64 36.30 73.51 169.33
CA SER A 64 35.02 73.87 168.72
C SER A 64 35.17 74.19 167.23
N THR A 65 36.20 74.96 166.84
CA THR A 65 36.47 75.22 165.42
C THR A 65 36.88 73.96 164.66
N GLU A 66 37.73 73.12 165.24
CA GLU A 66 38.11 71.82 164.69
C GLU A 66 36.86 70.93 164.50
N PHE A 67 36.01 70.82 165.52
CA PHE A 67 34.74 70.07 165.44
C PHE A 67 33.81 70.62 164.35
N SER A 68 33.62 71.94 164.24
CA SER A 68 32.84 72.54 163.16
C SER A 68 33.43 72.25 161.78
N THR A 69 34.76 72.27 161.61
CA THR A 69 35.38 71.90 160.33
C THR A 69 35.17 70.42 160.00
N LEU A 70 35.38 69.51 160.95
CA LEU A 70 35.12 68.07 160.78
C LEU A 70 33.64 67.77 160.49
N GLN A 71 32.71 68.47 161.15
CA GLN A 71 31.29 68.35 160.88
C GLN A 71 30.94 68.79 159.46
N SER A 72 31.52 69.91 158.98
CA SER A 72 31.32 70.38 157.60
C SER A 72 31.94 69.44 156.56
N GLN A 73 33.12 68.86 156.84
CA GLN A 73 33.77 67.87 155.98
C GLN A 73 32.94 66.57 155.92
N ASN A 74 32.41 66.09 157.05
CA ASN A 74 31.58 64.90 157.08
C ASN A 74 30.26 65.10 156.33
N ALA A 75 29.63 66.28 156.44
CA ALA A 75 28.45 66.62 155.66
C ALA A 75 28.73 66.69 154.14
N LEU A 76 29.88 67.24 153.74
CA LEU A 76 30.32 67.26 152.34
C LEU A 76 30.62 65.85 151.80
N LEU A 77 31.32 65.02 152.58
CA LEU A 77 31.60 63.63 152.24
C LEU A 77 30.32 62.79 152.11
N GLN A 78 29.35 62.98 153.01
CA GLN A 78 28.03 62.33 152.91
C GLN A 78 27.31 62.77 151.63
N SER A 79 27.24 64.08 151.35
CA SER A 79 26.63 64.58 150.11
C SER A 79 27.30 64.05 148.84
N THR A 80 28.63 63.90 148.85
CA THR A 80 29.40 63.33 147.73
C THR A 80 29.16 61.82 147.61
N LEU A 81 29.04 61.10 148.74
CA LEU A 81 28.71 59.68 148.75
C LEU A 81 27.31 59.43 148.16
N ASP A 82 26.31 60.22 148.57
CA ASP A 82 24.94 60.11 148.08
C ASP A 82 24.85 60.45 146.57
N GLU A 83 25.60 61.44 146.10
CA GLU A 83 25.76 61.76 144.67
C GLU A 83 26.36 60.58 143.89
N ARG A 84 27.47 59.99 144.36
CA ARG A 84 28.11 58.82 143.72
C ARG A 84 27.23 57.56 143.75
N LEU A 85 26.40 57.40 144.78
CA LEU A 85 25.41 56.31 144.83
C LEU A 85 24.29 56.50 143.79
N SER A 86 23.84 57.75 143.54
CA SER A 86 22.89 58.06 142.45
C SER A 86 23.50 57.80 141.07
N GLU A 87 24.69 58.33 140.79
CA GLU A 87 25.43 58.07 139.54
C GLU A 87 25.58 56.55 139.26
N LEU A 88 25.93 55.77 140.28
CA LEU A 88 26.11 54.34 140.17
C LEU A 88 24.78 53.61 139.88
N ALA A 89 23.68 54.04 140.49
CA ALA A 89 22.35 53.50 140.24
C ALA A 89 21.87 53.81 138.81
N GLU A 90 22.08 55.04 138.33
CA GLU A 90 21.77 55.45 136.96
C GLU A 90 22.61 54.67 135.94
N ALA A 91 23.92 54.53 136.16
CA ALA A 91 24.79 53.74 135.28
C ALA A 91 24.40 52.25 135.24
N GLN A 92 23.95 51.67 136.36
CA GLN A 92 23.42 50.30 136.39
C GLN A 92 22.10 50.18 135.62
N ALA A 93 21.18 51.13 135.78
CA ALA A 93 19.91 51.17 135.04
C ALA A 93 20.14 51.30 133.53
N GLN A 94 21.01 52.22 133.10
CA GLN A 94 21.40 52.39 131.69
C GLN A 94 22.06 51.12 131.13
N LYS A 95 22.95 50.46 131.90
CA LYS A 95 23.55 49.18 131.50
C LYS A 95 22.50 48.09 131.29
N HIS A 96 21.50 47.97 132.18
CA HIS A 96 20.40 47.01 132.01
C HIS A 96 19.51 47.35 130.81
N GLN A 97 19.20 48.62 130.58
CA GLN A 97 18.44 49.07 129.41
C GLN A 97 19.17 48.74 128.10
N LEU A 98 20.47 49.03 128.00
CA LEU A 98 21.29 48.71 126.83
C LEU A 98 21.42 47.19 126.60
N HIS A 99 21.50 46.39 127.67
CA HIS A 99 21.54 44.93 127.55
C HIS A 99 20.23 44.37 126.97
N LEU A 100 19.07 44.86 127.45
CA LEU A 100 17.76 44.49 126.89
C LEU A 100 17.61 44.94 125.42
N GLN A 101 18.15 46.11 125.06
CA GLN A 101 18.19 46.57 123.67
C GLN A 101 19.08 45.69 122.79
N SER A 102 20.24 45.22 123.29
CA SER A 102 21.08 44.24 122.58
C SER A 102 20.29 42.97 122.32
N MET A 103 19.71 42.34 123.35
CA MET A 103 18.94 41.11 123.20
C MET A 103 17.79 41.23 122.20
N GLY A 104 17.12 42.39 122.16
CA GLY A 104 16.10 42.70 121.15
C GLY A 104 16.66 42.78 119.72
N LYS A 105 17.87 43.34 119.54
CA LYS A 105 18.54 43.40 118.24
C LYS A 105 19.13 42.06 117.82
N ASP A 106 19.64 41.27 118.74
CA ASP A 106 20.12 39.91 118.50
C ASP A 106 18.96 39.03 117.97
N GLY A 107 17.78 39.09 118.60
CA GLY A 107 16.58 38.40 118.12
C GLY A 107 16.01 38.93 116.78
N GLU A 108 16.15 40.23 116.49
CA GLU A 108 15.84 40.77 115.15
C GLU A 108 16.80 40.22 114.07
N VAL A 109 18.09 40.09 114.40
CA VAL A 109 19.12 39.55 113.50
C VAL A 109 18.90 38.06 113.25
N GLU A 110 18.57 37.27 114.28
CA GLU A 110 18.24 35.85 114.11
C GLU A 110 17.04 35.64 113.19
N ARG A 111 15.96 36.40 113.36
CA ARG A 111 14.79 36.35 112.48
C ARG A 111 15.14 36.74 111.04
N LEU A 112 15.89 37.83 110.84
CA LEU A 112 16.32 38.22 109.49
C LEU A 112 17.25 37.18 108.85
N ALA A 113 18.04 36.45 109.65
CA ALA A 113 18.85 35.34 109.16
C ALA A 113 18.00 34.12 108.76
N THR A 114 16.92 33.80 109.49
CA THR A 114 15.97 32.75 109.06
C THR A 114 15.25 33.13 107.77
N ASP A 115 14.73 34.36 107.68
CA ASP A 115 14.02 34.89 106.51
C ASP A 115 14.91 34.86 105.25
N LEU A 116 16.16 35.30 105.38
CA LEU A 116 17.16 35.23 104.30
C LEU A 116 17.51 33.77 103.93
N SER A 117 17.46 32.82 104.87
CA SER A 117 17.68 31.40 104.57
C SER A 117 16.53 30.82 103.74
N GLU A 118 15.29 31.23 104.01
CA GLU A 118 14.10 30.75 103.32
C GLU A 118 13.96 31.37 101.93
N LEU A 119 14.21 32.68 101.82
CA LEU A 119 14.29 33.35 100.52
C LEU A 119 15.37 32.74 99.62
N ARG A 120 16.53 32.36 100.16
CA ARG A 120 17.58 31.64 99.41
C ARG A 120 17.16 30.24 98.97
N LYS A 121 16.45 29.47 99.81
CA LYS A 121 15.89 28.17 99.44
C LYS A 121 14.87 28.31 98.30
N SER A 122 13.94 29.25 98.42
CA SER A 122 12.91 29.54 97.42
C SER A 122 13.52 30.01 96.09
N ASN A 123 14.48 30.93 96.12
CA ASN A 123 15.16 31.41 94.92
C ASN A 123 15.90 30.29 94.18
N ARG A 124 16.56 29.36 94.90
CA ARG A 124 17.17 28.17 94.28
C ARG A 124 16.12 27.27 93.61
N GLN A 125 14.99 27.00 94.27
CA GLN A 125 13.91 26.19 93.71
C GLN A 125 13.29 26.82 92.45
N LEU A 126 13.22 28.16 92.39
CA LEU A 126 12.77 28.88 91.20
C LEU A 126 13.78 28.79 90.05
N LEU A 127 15.09 28.85 90.33
CA LEU A 127 16.13 28.65 89.31
C LEU A 127 16.11 27.21 88.76
N GLU A 128 16.03 26.20 89.64
CA GLU A 128 15.90 24.78 89.26
C GLU A 128 14.66 24.54 88.37
N LEU A 129 13.55 25.22 88.65
CA LEU A 129 12.34 25.17 87.82
C LEU A 129 12.50 25.88 86.47
N VAL A 130 13.22 27.00 86.41
CA VAL A 130 13.53 27.70 85.14
C VAL A 130 14.41 26.83 84.25
N GLU A 131 15.49 26.25 84.80
CA GLU A 131 16.37 25.32 84.08
C GLU A 131 15.58 24.11 83.51
N GLN A 132 14.66 23.54 84.30
CA GLN A 132 13.76 22.49 83.81
C GLN A 132 12.86 22.97 82.67
N LYS A 133 12.33 24.20 82.73
CA LYS A 133 11.45 24.74 81.68
C LYS A 133 12.20 25.12 80.41
N ASP A 134 13.43 25.61 80.50
CA ASP A 134 14.27 25.83 79.32
C ASP A 134 14.65 24.50 78.64
N ALA A 135 14.91 23.44 79.41
CA ALA A 135 15.09 22.09 78.87
C ALA A 135 13.82 21.59 78.13
N GLU A 136 12.65 21.64 78.78
CA GLU A 136 11.36 21.29 78.17
C GLU A 136 11.07 22.10 76.89
N ILE A 137 11.44 23.37 76.86
CA ILE A 137 11.27 24.25 75.70
C ILE A 137 12.21 23.83 74.57
N ASN A 138 13.45 23.45 74.87
CA ASN A 138 14.43 23.04 73.86
C ASN A 138 14.12 21.66 73.27
N ASP A 139 13.64 20.69 74.05
CA ASP A 139 13.14 19.41 73.54
C ASP A 139 11.94 19.60 72.60
N LYS A 140 11.03 20.51 72.95
CA LYS A 140 9.88 20.88 72.09
C LYS A 140 10.33 21.57 70.80
N LYS A 141 11.32 22.48 70.85
CA LYS A 141 11.93 23.08 69.64
C LYS A 141 12.56 22.02 68.73
N ALA A 142 13.34 21.08 69.29
CA ALA A 142 13.98 20.01 68.52
C ALA A 142 12.93 19.10 67.84
N THR A 143 11.85 18.78 68.56
CA THR A 143 10.71 18.00 68.03
C THR A 143 9.99 18.75 66.91
N ILE A 144 9.74 20.06 67.07
CA ILE A 144 9.13 20.92 66.04
C ILE A 144 10.01 20.98 64.79
N ASN A 145 11.33 21.18 64.94
CA ASN A 145 12.25 21.21 63.81
C ASN A 145 12.24 19.88 63.03
N SER A 146 12.26 18.73 63.73
CA SER A 146 12.15 17.40 63.11
C SER A 146 10.85 17.22 62.30
N TYR A 147 9.72 17.77 62.79
CA TYR A 147 8.48 17.79 62.00
C TYR A 147 8.53 18.75 60.81
N LEU A 148 9.16 19.93 60.94
CA LEU A 148 9.35 20.87 59.83
C LEU A 148 10.22 20.26 58.73
N ASP A 149 11.36 19.66 59.08
CA ASP A 149 12.23 18.95 58.14
C ASP A 149 11.47 17.83 57.41
N LYS A 150 10.66 17.06 58.15
CA LYS A 150 9.80 16.02 57.55
C LYS A 150 8.76 16.59 56.58
N ILE A 151 8.14 17.73 56.90
CA ILE A 151 7.19 18.41 56.01
C ILE A 151 7.91 18.87 54.73
N VAL A 152 9.04 19.56 54.84
CA VAL A 152 9.82 20.03 53.69
C VAL A 152 10.22 18.88 52.78
N ASN A 153 10.77 17.79 53.33
CA ASN A 153 11.14 16.60 52.55
C ASN A 153 9.93 15.94 51.85
N LEU A 154 8.75 15.94 52.47
CA LEU A 154 7.52 15.41 51.85
C LEU A 154 7.00 16.32 50.75
N THR A 155 7.04 17.65 50.93
CA THR A 155 6.65 18.63 49.89
C THR A 155 7.61 18.60 48.69
N GLU A 156 8.92 18.47 48.93
CA GLU A 156 9.90 18.31 47.86
C GLU A 156 9.73 16.95 47.13
N SER A 157 9.40 15.88 47.85
CA SER A 157 9.07 14.58 47.25
C SER A 157 7.78 14.62 46.43
N ALA A 158 6.77 15.38 46.88
CA ALA A 158 5.50 15.55 46.18
C ALA A 158 5.68 16.32 44.86
N SER A 159 6.29 17.50 44.91
CA SER A 159 6.56 18.33 43.71
C SER A 159 7.45 17.61 42.67
N LYS A 160 8.46 16.84 43.10
CA LYS A 160 9.25 15.97 42.20
C LYS A 160 8.43 14.87 41.53
N LYS A 161 7.40 14.33 42.20
CA LYS A 161 6.47 13.34 41.60
C LYS A 161 5.48 14.00 40.66
N GLU A 162 4.94 15.15 41.04
CA GLU A 162 3.99 15.95 40.26
C GLU A 162 4.60 16.43 38.93
N ALA A 163 5.83 16.95 38.96
CA ALA A 163 6.57 17.30 37.74
C ALA A 163 6.76 16.08 36.80
N ARG A 164 7.07 14.91 37.35
CA ARG A 164 7.21 13.66 36.58
C ARG A 164 5.88 13.11 36.07
N LEU A 165 4.77 13.36 36.77
CA LEU A 165 3.44 13.01 36.28
C LEU A 165 3.10 13.86 35.05
N TYR A 166 3.31 15.18 35.10
CA TYR A 166 3.10 16.05 33.94
C TYR A 166 3.98 15.68 32.73
N GLU A 167 5.23 15.26 32.96
CA GLU A 167 6.13 14.74 31.92
C GLU A 167 5.55 13.49 31.24
N VAL A 168 5.15 12.48 32.03
CA VAL A 168 4.58 11.22 31.53
C VAL A 168 3.19 11.42 30.90
N GLU A 169 2.38 12.35 31.40
CA GLU A 169 1.09 12.72 30.80
C GLU A 169 1.28 13.39 29.43
N ALA A 170 2.29 14.26 29.28
CA ALA A 170 2.64 14.86 27.98
C ALA A 170 3.16 13.82 26.99
N GLU A 171 4.03 12.89 27.42
CA GLU A 171 4.46 11.75 26.60
C GLU A 171 3.28 10.85 26.18
N LEU A 172 2.34 10.58 27.08
CA LEU A 172 1.16 9.78 26.80
C LEU A 172 0.26 10.44 25.75
N VAL A 173 -0.02 11.75 25.88
CA VAL A 173 -0.82 12.51 24.91
C VAL A 173 -0.12 12.55 23.54
N HIS A 174 1.21 12.74 23.51
CA HIS A 174 1.99 12.69 22.26
C HIS A 174 1.91 11.30 21.60
N SER A 175 2.08 10.23 22.38
CA SER A 175 1.99 8.84 21.92
C SER A 175 0.59 8.50 21.40
N GLN A 176 -0.46 8.94 22.08
CA GLN A 176 -1.85 8.79 21.62
C GLN A 176 -2.08 9.49 20.27
N ALA A 177 -1.63 10.74 20.11
CA ALA A 177 -1.74 11.47 18.86
C ALA A 177 -0.97 10.79 17.70
N ALA A 178 0.22 10.25 17.99
CA ALA A 178 1.00 9.47 17.03
C ALA A 178 0.29 8.18 16.61
N CYS A 179 -0.32 7.45 17.56
CA CYS A 179 -1.13 6.26 17.29
C CYS A 179 -2.39 6.57 16.46
N SER A 180 -3.10 7.68 16.74
CA SER A 180 -4.25 8.11 15.93
C SER A 180 -3.85 8.42 14.48
N ARG A 181 -2.73 9.12 14.26
CA ARG A 181 -2.18 9.37 12.91
C ARG A 181 -1.84 8.06 12.19
N LEU A 182 -1.16 7.15 12.86
CA LEU A 182 -0.78 5.84 12.28
C LEU A 182 -2.00 4.97 11.95
N SER A 183 -3.08 5.04 12.74
CA SER A 183 -4.36 4.38 12.42
C SER A 183 -4.97 4.96 11.14
N GLN A 184 -5.01 6.29 11.02
CA GLN A 184 -5.53 6.96 9.83
C GLN A 184 -4.70 6.63 8.57
N GLU A 185 -3.37 6.62 8.69
CA GLU A 185 -2.47 6.23 7.60
C GLU A 185 -2.68 4.77 7.18
N LYS A 186 -2.86 3.86 8.15
CA LYS A 186 -3.23 2.46 7.88
C LYS A 186 -4.56 2.37 7.15
N GLU A 187 -5.61 3.05 7.61
CA GLU A 187 -6.92 3.05 6.95
C GLU A 187 -6.89 3.58 5.51
N ILE A 188 -6.01 4.53 5.21
CA ILE A 188 -5.77 5.02 3.84
C ILE A 188 -5.13 3.92 2.98
N VAL A 189 -4.12 3.23 3.51
CA VAL A 189 -3.44 2.13 2.81
C VAL A 189 -4.36 0.92 2.61
N ASP A 190 -5.12 0.51 3.63
CA ASP A 190 -6.07 -0.61 3.55
C ASP A 190 -7.16 -0.33 2.48
N ARG A 191 -7.69 0.90 2.42
CA ARG A 191 -8.64 1.32 1.36
C ARG A 191 -8.02 1.34 -0.03
N HIS A 192 -6.77 1.79 -0.17
CA HIS A 192 -6.07 1.80 -1.46
C HIS A 192 -5.78 0.38 -1.96
N ASN A 193 -5.39 -0.53 -1.06
CA ASN A 193 -5.18 -1.94 -1.36
C ASN A 193 -6.47 -2.64 -1.81
N SER A 194 -7.61 -2.36 -1.16
CA SER A 194 -8.92 -2.86 -1.61
C SER A 194 -9.21 -2.39 -3.04
N TRP A 195 -9.14 -1.09 -3.30
CA TRP A 195 -9.44 -0.53 -4.62
C TRP A 195 -8.53 -1.08 -5.73
N LEU A 196 -7.23 -1.26 -5.46
CA LEU A 196 -6.30 -1.89 -6.39
C LEU A 196 -6.67 -3.36 -6.68
N ASN A 197 -7.12 -4.09 -5.66
CA ASN A 197 -7.56 -5.48 -5.83
C ASN A 197 -8.89 -5.58 -6.61
N ASP A 198 -9.83 -4.66 -6.35
CA ASP A 198 -11.11 -4.58 -7.05
C ASP A 198 -10.91 -4.24 -8.54
N GLU A 199 -10.07 -3.25 -8.85
CA GLU A 199 -9.68 -2.85 -10.21
C GLU A 199 -8.91 -3.98 -10.93
N LEU A 200 -7.99 -4.67 -10.24
CA LEU A 200 -7.27 -5.82 -10.79
C LEU A 200 -8.24 -6.97 -11.12
N THR A 201 -9.20 -7.25 -10.24
CA THR A 201 -10.23 -8.28 -10.44
C THR A 201 -11.08 -7.95 -11.66
N ALA A 202 -11.59 -6.72 -11.75
CA ALA A 202 -12.36 -6.26 -12.91
C ALA A 202 -11.57 -6.31 -14.23
N LYS A 203 -10.25 -6.09 -14.21
CA LYS A 203 -9.37 -6.26 -15.38
C LYS A 203 -9.16 -7.74 -15.75
N VAL A 204 -9.03 -8.63 -14.76
CA VAL A 204 -8.95 -10.08 -14.98
C VAL A 204 -10.26 -10.62 -15.57
N ASP A 205 -11.41 -10.25 -15.01
CA ASP A 205 -12.73 -10.66 -15.50
C ASP A 205 -12.97 -10.17 -16.93
N SER A 206 -12.62 -8.91 -17.23
CA SER A 206 -12.71 -8.35 -18.59
C SER A 206 -11.82 -9.11 -19.61
N LEU A 207 -10.64 -9.56 -19.20
CA LEU A 207 -9.76 -10.40 -20.04
C LEU A 207 -10.28 -11.83 -20.21
N ILE A 208 -10.95 -12.39 -19.20
CA ILE A 208 -11.63 -13.69 -19.27
C ILE A 208 -12.82 -13.60 -20.24
N GLU A 209 -13.66 -12.58 -20.10
CA GLU A 209 -14.75 -12.32 -21.05
C GLU A 209 -14.24 -12.15 -22.48
N LEU A 210 -13.18 -11.36 -22.69
CA LEU A 210 -12.60 -11.17 -24.02
C LEU A 210 -12.08 -12.49 -24.61
N ARG A 211 -11.42 -13.33 -23.80
CA ARG A 211 -10.96 -14.66 -24.21
C ARG A 211 -12.12 -15.59 -24.59
N ILE A 212 -13.22 -15.59 -23.83
CA ILE A 212 -14.42 -16.37 -24.14
C ILE A 212 -15.05 -15.88 -25.45
N ARG A 213 -15.19 -14.56 -25.64
CA ARG A 213 -15.70 -13.97 -26.89
C ARG A 213 -14.83 -14.32 -28.09
N HIS A 214 -13.50 -14.36 -27.93
CA HIS A 214 -12.59 -14.80 -28.99
C HIS A 214 -12.73 -16.30 -29.28
N SER A 215 -12.77 -17.19 -28.27
CA SER A 215 -12.99 -18.63 -28.48
C SER A 215 -14.29 -18.91 -29.25
N ASN A 216 -15.39 -18.28 -28.84
CA ASN A 216 -16.69 -18.42 -29.51
C ASN A 216 -16.65 -17.93 -30.97
N LEU A 217 -15.85 -16.89 -31.27
CA LEU A 217 -15.68 -16.38 -32.62
C LEU A 217 -14.76 -17.28 -33.47
N GLU A 218 -13.69 -17.83 -32.88
CA GLU A 218 -12.80 -18.80 -33.51
C GLU A 218 -13.56 -20.10 -33.84
N GLU A 219 -14.44 -20.56 -32.97
CA GLU A 219 -15.34 -21.71 -33.19
C GLU A 219 -16.35 -21.44 -34.31
N ASP A 220 -17.05 -20.30 -34.29
CA ASP A 220 -18.00 -19.89 -35.34
C ASP A 220 -17.32 -19.71 -36.71
N LEU A 221 -16.15 -19.08 -36.77
CA LEU A 221 -15.36 -18.94 -37.99
C LEU A 221 -14.83 -20.29 -38.48
N SER A 222 -14.40 -21.19 -37.59
CA SER A 222 -13.96 -22.54 -37.95
C SER A 222 -15.12 -23.38 -38.51
N ALA A 223 -16.32 -23.29 -37.92
CA ALA A 223 -17.52 -23.94 -38.42
C ALA A 223 -17.96 -23.41 -39.80
N LYS A 224 -17.86 -22.08 -40.00
CA LYS A 224 -18.13 -21.44 -41.31
C LYS A 224 -17.11 -21.86 -42.37
N LEU A 225 -15.83 -21.92 -42.01
CA LEU A 225 -14.75 -22.36 -42.89
C LEU A 225 -14.94 -23.82 -43.31
N ALA A 226 -15.15 -24.73 -42.36
CA ALA A 226 -15.43 -26.14 -42.66
C ALA A 226 -16.70 -26.34 -43.53
N CYS A 227 -17.71 -25.50 -43.33
CA CYS A 227 -18.91 -25.49 -44.19
C CYS A 227 -18.59 -25.02 -45.62
N ALA A 228 -17.79 -23.96 -45.78
CA ALA A 228 -17.35 -23.46 -47.07
C ALA A 228 -16.42 -24.44 -47.82
N GLU A 229 -15.49 -25.09 -47.11
CA GLU A 229 -14.65 -26.17 -47.65
C GLU A 229 -15.50 -27.36 -48.13
N LYS A 230 -16.52 -27.75 -47.36
CA LYS A 230 -17.48 -28.77 -47.78
C LYS A 230 -18.24 -28.34 -49.04
N GLN A 231 -18.79 -27.13 -49.09
CA GLN A 231 -19.47 -26.62 -50.29
C GLN A 231 -18.54 -26.53 -51.51
N LEU A 232 -17.27 -26.18 -51.32
CA LEU A 232 -16.27 -26.11 -52.38
C LEU A 232 -15.89 -27.51 -52.89
N SER A 233 -15.71 -28.50 -52.01
CA SER A 233 -15.47 -29.89 -52.41
C SER A 233 -16.69 -30.53 -53.09
N GLU A 234 -17.91 -30.25 -52.62
CA GLU A 234 -19.16 -30.65 -53.28
C GLU A 234 -19.25 -30.02 -54.68
N SER A 235 -19.00 -28.72 -54.80
CA SER A 235 -18.99 -27.98 -56.07
C SER A 235 -17.91 -28.49 -57.03
N SER A 236 -16.71 -28.78 -56.53
CA SER A 236 -15.62 -29.38 -57.31
C SER A 236 -15.99 -30.79 -57.79
N SER A 237 -16.64 -31.61 -56.96
CA SER A 237 -17.13 -32.93 -57.37
C SER A 237 -18.24 -32.85 -58.41
N SER A 238 -19.08 -31.80 -58.34
CA SER A 238 -20.13 -31.51 -59.33
C SER A 238 -19.53 -31.02 -60.64
N ALA A 239 -18.53 -30.14 -60.60
CA ALA A 239 -17.79 -29.68 -61.76
C ALA A 239 -17.06 -30.85 -62.45
N GLN A 240 -16.41 -31.74 -61.68
CA GLN A 240 -15.77 -32.93 -62.23
C GLN A 240 -16.78 -33.84 -62.93
N ARG A 241 -17.91 -34.21 -62.29
CA ARG A 241 -18.96 -35.03 -62.95
C ARG A 241 -19.52 -34.38 -64.21
N ASN A 242 -19.65 -33.06 -64.24
CA ASN A 242 -20.09 -32.34 -65.44
C ASN A 242 -19.02 -32.34 -66.53
N LYS A 243 -17.73 -32.28 -66.17
CA LYS A 243 -16.63 -32.48 -67.11
C LYS A 243 -16.62 -33.92 -67.63
N ASP A 244 -16.64 -34.94 -66.75
CA ASP A 244 -16.65 -36.35 -67.14
C ASP A 244 -17.77 -36.64 -68.16
N ARG A 245 -18.95 -36.03 -67.96
CA ARG A 245 -20.09 -36.12 -68.88
C ARG A 245 -19.95 -35.25 -70.14
N ALA A 246 -19.20 -34.15 -70.10
CA ALA A 246 -18.85 -33.39 -71.30
C ALA A 246 -17.86 -34.18 -72.16
N ASP A 247 -16.78 -34.71 -71.56
CA ASP A 247 -15.81 -35.60 -72.20
C ASP A 247 -16.52 -36.85 -72.80
N GLU A 248 -17.53 -37.42 -72.11
CA GLU A 248 -18.38 -38.52 -72.62
C GLU A 248 -19.28 -38.09 -73.82
N LEU A 249 -19.79 -36.85 -73.82
CA LEU A 249 -20.61 -36.32 -74.92
C LEU A 249 -19.76 -35.93 -76.12
N GLU A 250 -18.55 -35.40 -75.91
CA GLU A 250 -17.57 -35.15 -76.97
C GLU A 250 -17.15 -36.47 -77.64
N ALA A 251 -16.86 -37.52 -76.86
CA ALA A 251 -16.55 -38.85 -77.40
C ALA A 251 -17.70 -39.42 -78.27
N LYS A 252 -18.95 -39.24 -77.84
CA LYS A 252 -20.15 -39.64 -78.63
C LYS A 252 -20.35 -38.76 -79.87
N LEU A 253 -19.99 -37.48 -79.80
CA LEU A 253 -20.05 -36.58 -80.95
C LEU A 253 -18.98 -36.98 -81.98
N THR A 254 -17.77 -37.30 -81.55
CA THR A 254 -16.72 -37.83 -82.45
C THR A 254 -17.13 -39.17 -83.07
N SER A 255 -17.70 -40.12 -82.31
CA SER A 255 -18.13 -41.40 -82.90
C SER A 255 -19.29 -41.23 -83.89
N LEU A 256 -20.27 -40.36 -83.60
CA LEU A 256 -21.33 -40.01 -84.55
C LEU A 256 -20.80 -39.26 -85.78
N GLN A 257 -19.73 -38.48 -85.64
CA GLN A 257 -19.07 -37.80 -86.76
C GLN A 257 -18.26 -38.79 -87.62
N GLU A 258 -17.63 -39.80 -87.02
CA GLU A 258 -16.97 -40.91 -87.72
C GLU A 258 -18.00 -41.80 -88.43
N GLU A 259 -19.14 -42.12 -87.81
CA GLU A 259 -20.27 -42.80 -88.45
C GLU A 259 -20.85 -41.98 -89.62
N LEU A 260 -20.99 -40.66 -89.46
CA LEU A 260 -21.45 -39.76 -90.52
C LEU A 260 -20.45 -39.68 -91.69
N CYS A 261 -19.15 -39.66 -91.42
CA CYS A 261 -18.13 -39.77 -92.46
C CYS A 261 -18.18 -41.13 -93.16
N SER A 262 -18.21 -42.24 -92.42
CA SER A 262 -18.28 -43.60 -92.96
C SER A 262 -19.53 -43.81 -93.83
N THR A 263 -20.70 -43.35 -93.38
CA THR A 263 -21.95 -43.42 -94.16
C THR A 263 -21.96 -42.49 -95.37
N LYS A 264 -21.33 -41.31 -95.28
CA LYS A 264 -21.12 -40.41 -96.43
C LYS A 264 -20.19 -41.04 -97.46
N ASP A 265 -19.07 -41.64 -97.04
CA ASP A 265 -18.09 -42.23 -97.95
C ASP A 265 -18.64 -43.54 -98.58
N ALA A 266 -19.48 -44.29 -97.85
CA ALA A 266 -20.30 -45.36 -98.40
C ALA A 266 -21.35 -44.85 -99.43
N ALA A 267 -21.92 -43.66 -99.22
CA ALA A 267 -22.83 -43.04 -100.19
C ALA A 267 -22.08 -42.55 -101.44
N VAL A 268 -20.90 -41.94 -101.29
CA VAL A 268 -20.05 -41.50 -102.40
C VAL A 268 -19.58 -42.69 -103.24
N THR A 269 -19.08 -43.76 -102.61
CA THR A 269 -18.66 -44.96 -103.35
C THR A 269 -19.82 -45.69 -104.05
N ASN A 270 -21.05 -45.59 -103.52
CA ASN A 270 -22.26 -46.03 -104.21
C ASN A 270 -22.65 -45.10 -105.38
N GLU A 271 -22.48 -43.78 -105.25
CA GLU A 271 -22.67 -42.83 -106.35
C GLU A 271 -21.62 -43.01 -107.46
N GLU A 272 -20.38 -43.36 -107.11
CA GLU A 272 -19.32 -43.77 -108.04
C GLU A 272 -19.66 -45.10 -108.76
N GLN A 273 -20.24 -46.08 -108.06
CA GLN A 273 -20.74 -47.31 -108.69
C GLN A 273 -21.90 -47.03 -109.65
N LEU A 274 -22.92 -46.28 -109.22
CA LEU A 274 -24.09 -45.95 -110.06
C LEU A 274 -23.72 -45.09 -111.27
N SER A 275 -22.74 -44.18 -111.14
CA SER A 275 -22.22 -43.40 -112.27
C SER A 275 -21.33 -44.23 -113.21
N ALA A 276 -20.59 -45.21 -112.70
CA ALA A 276 -19.91 -46.21 -113.53
C ALA A 276 -20.93 -47.08 -114.30
N GLU A 277 -22.00 -47.57 -113.65
CA GLU A 277 -23.09 -48.30 -114.31
C GLU A 277 -23.73 -47.44 -115.42
N LEU A 278 -24.10 -46.20 -115.13
CA LEU A 278 -24.62 -45.24 -116.12
C LEU A 278 -23.66 -45.04 -117.30
N SER A 279 -22.34 -45.01 -117.06
CA SER A 279 -21.35 -44.89 -118.14
C SER A 279 -21.35 -46.12 -119.06
N THR A 280 -21.50 -47.33 -118.52
CA THR A 280 -21.59 -48.57 -119.31
C THR A 280 -22.92 -48.69 -120.06
N ALA A 281 -24.03 -48.24 -119.45
CA ALA A 281 -25.33 -48.16 -120.09
C ALA A 281 -25.31 -47.18 -121.29
N ASN A 282 -24.71 -45.99 -121.13
CA ASN A 282 -24.49 -45.06 -122.25
C ASN A 282 -23.64 -45.69 -123.36
N LYS A 283 -22.60 -46.45 -123.01
CA LYS A 283 -21.74 -47.12 -124.01
C LYS A 283 -22.49 -48.18 -124.81
N LEU A 284 -23.42 -48.92 -124.18
CA LEU A 284 -24.33 -49.83 -124.88
C LEU A 284 -25.27 -49.06 -125.83
N VAL A 285 -25.84 -47.94 -125.40
CA VAL A 285 -26.72 -47.10 -126.25
C VAL A 285 -25.98 -46.58 -127.49
N GLU A 286 -24.72 -46.14 -127.37
CA GLU A 286 -23.90 -45.73 -128.52
C GLU A 286 -23.66 -46.88 -129.51
N LEU A 287 -23.35 -48.08 -129.01
CA LEU A 287 -23.12 -49.28 -129.86
C LEU A 287 -24.39 -49.70 -130.60
N TYR A 288 -25.55 -49.68 -129.93
CA TYR A 288 -26.83 -49.92 -130.59
C TYR A 288 -27.10 -48.90 -131.69
N LYS A 289 -26.87 -47.61 -131.44
CA LYS A 289 -27.03 -46.55 -132.45
C LYS A 289 -26.14 -46.77 -133.67
N GLN A 290 -24.85 -47.05 -133.46
CA GLN A 290 -23.90 -47.29 -134.56
C GLN A 290 -24.34 -48.47 -135.44
N SER A 291 -24.78 -49.59 -134.85
CA SER A 291 -25.25 -50.75 -135.63
C SER A 291 -26.48 -50.43 -136.52
N SER A 292 -27.38 -49.57 -136.03
CA SER A 292 -28.58 -49.15 -136.78
C SER A 292 -28.24 -48.34 -138.04
N GLU A 293 -27.29 -47.41 -137.91
CA GLU A 293 -26.85 -46.55 -139.02
C GLU A 293 -26.10 -47.33 -140.12
N GLU A 294 -25.45 -48.45 -139.79
CA GLU A 294 -24.82 -49.34 -140.77
C GLU A 294 -25.84 -50.19 -141.55
N TRP A 295 -26.85 -50.76 -140.89
CA TRP A 295 -27.91 -51.50 -141.57
C TRP A 295 -28.73 -50.61 -142.51
N SER A 296 -29.02 -49.36 -142.11
CA SER A 296 -29.70 -48.38 -142.95
C SER A 296 -28.93 -48.11 -144.25
N ARG A 297 -27.61 -47.93 -144.17
CA ARG A 297 -26.74 -47.68 -145.34
C ARG A 297 -26.77 -48.84 -146.34
N LYS A 298 -26.70 -50.07 -145.82
CA LYS A 298 -26.71 -51.31 -146.63
C LYS A 298 -28.04 -51.57 -147.35
N ALA A 299 -29.16 -51.11 -146.80
CA ALA A 299 -30.46 -51.20 -147.46
C ALA A 299 -30.54 -50.31 -148.71
N GLY A 300 -30.04 -49.07 -148.63
CA GLY A 300 -30.04 -48.13 -149.75
C GLY A 300 -29.21 -48.57 -150.95
N GLU A 301 -28.07 -49.23 -150.71
CA GLU A 301 -27.23 -49.80 -151.77
C GLU A 301 -27.96 -50.91 -152.56
N LEU A 302 -28.74 -51.76 -151.87
CA LEU A 302 -29.48 -52.86 -152.49
C LEU A 302 -30.69 -52.36 -153.32
N GLU A 303 -31.39 -51.33 -152.88
CA GLU A 303 -32.46 -50.70 -153.69
C GLU A 303 -31.94 -50.04 -154.99
N GLY A 304 -30.66 -49.62 -155.02
CA GLY A 304 -30.02 -49.10 -156.22
C GLY A 304 -29.79 -50.19 -157.28
N VAL A 305 -29.34 -51.37 -156.83
CA VAL A 305 -29.10 -52.53 -157.71
C VAL A 305 -30.41 -53.06 -158.33
N ILE A 306 -31.50 -53.11 -157.55
CA ILE A 306 -32.79 -53.62 -158.03
C ILE A 306 -33.32 -52.78 -159.20
N ARG A 307 -33.36 -51.44 -159.06
CA ARG A 307 -33.87 -50.54 -160.12
C ARG A 307 -33.08 -50.61 -161.44
N ALA A 308 -31.78 -50.91 -161.37
CA ALA A 308 -30.95 -51.11 -162.56
C ALA A 308 -31.24 -52.45 -163.28
N LEU A 309 -31.66 -53.49 -162.54
CA LEU A 309 -32.06 -54.77 -163.12
C LEU A 309 -33.47 -54.71 -163.74
N GLU A 310 -34.40 -53.97 -163.10
CA GLU A 310 -35.77 -53.81 -163.59
C GLU A 310 -35.84 -53.07 -164.94
N THR A 311 -35.04 -52.02 -165.13
CA THR A 311 -34.94 -51.31 -166.42
C THR A 311 -34.38 -52.20 -167.52
N HIS A 312 -33.30 -52.93 -167.24
CA HIS A 312 -32.68 -53.84 -168.20
C HIS A 312 -33.61 -54.98 -168.67
N LEU A 313 -34.51 -55.45 -167.80
CA LEU A 313 -35.49 -56.48 -168.13
C LEU A 313 -36.58 -55.95 -169.07
N GLY A 314 -37.09 -54.73 -168.81
CA GLY A 314 -38.13 -54.11 -169.60
C GLY A 314 -37.70 -53.75 -171.04
N GLU A 315 -36.43 -53.38 -171.23
CA GLU A 315 -35.88 -53.17 -172.58
C GLU A 315 -35.79 -54.48 -173.37
N LEU A 316 -35.29 -55.56 -172.74
CA LEU A 316 -35.24 -56.90 -173.36
C LEU A 316 -36.64 -57.42 -173.72
N GLU A 317 -37.64 -57.26 -172.84
CA GLU A 317 -38.99 -57.79 -173.10
C GLU A 317 -39.66 -57.13 -174.32
N ASN A 318 -39.39 -55.84 -174.57
CA ASN A 318 -39.88 -55.13 -175.74
C ASN A 318 -39.12 -55.53 -177.02
N ASP A 319 -37.80 -55.69 -176.95
CA ASP A 319 -36.98 -56.09 -178.10
C ASP A 319 -37.31 -57.52 -178.57
N TYR A 320 -37.61 -58.44 -177.64
CA TYR A 320 -38.12 -59.78 -177.97
C TYR A 320 -39.52 -59.77 -178.59
N LYS A 321 -40.46 -58.96 -178.09
CA LYS A 321 -41.80 -58.79 -178.70
C LYS A 321 -41.70 -58.24 -180.14
N ALA A 322 -40.88 -57.21 -180.34
CA ALA A 322 -40.69 -56.59 -181.65
C ALA A 322 -40.08 -57.55 -182.70
N ARG A 323 -39.15 -58.43 -182.28
CA ARG A 323 -38.60 -59.48 -183.16
C ARG A 323 -39.62 -60.58 -183.45
N LEU A 324 -40.37 -61.04 -182.45
CA LEU A 324 -41.35 -62.12 -182.61
C LEU A 324 -42.48 -61.74 -183.58
N GLU A 325 -43.01 -60.52 -183.50
CA GLU A 325 -44.02 -60.05 -184.47
C GLU A 325 -43.48 -59.99 -185.91
N LYS A 326 -42.21 -59.60 -186.08
CA LYS A 326 -41.58 -59.48 -187.40
C LYS A 326 -41.42 -60.85 -188.07
N GLU A 327 -41.07 -61.85 -187.28
CA GLU A 327 -40.92 -63.25 -187.73
C GLU A 327 -42.25 -63.95 -187.97
N VAL A 328 -43.30 -63.63 -187.21
CA VAL A 328 -44.67 -64.11 -187.49
C VAL A 328 -45.21 -63.52 -188.79
N LYS A 329 -44.92 -62.24 -189.07
CA LYS A 329 -45.33 -61.57 -190.32
C LYS A 329 -44.60 -62.14 -191.54
N SER A 330 -43.29 -62.38 -191.48
CA SER A 330 -42.55 -63.02 -192.58
C SER A 330 -43.02 -64.46 -192.85
N ARG A 331 -43.30 -65.23 -191.79
CA ARG A 331 -43.81 -66.61 -191.90
C ARG A 331 -45.21 -66.67 -192.52
N SER A 332 -46.11 -65.74 -192.18
CA SER A 332 -47.44 -65.63 -192.79
C SER A 332 -47.38 -65.26 -194.29
N GLN A 333 -46.38 -64.46 -194.69
CA GLN A 333 -46.10 -64.16 -196.09
C GLN A 333 -45.71 -65.44 -196.86
N LEU A 334 -44.75 -66.20 -196.32
CA LEU A 334 -44.23 -67.44 -196.91
C LEU A 334 -45.29 -68.56 -196.97
N GLU A 335 -46.20 -68.67 -196.02
CA GLU A 335 -47.29 -69.65 -196.08
C GLU A 335 -48.30 -69.36 -197.19
N LYS A 336 -48.54 -68.08 -197.52
CA LYS A 336 -49.35 -67.71 -198.71
C LYS A 336 -48.62 -68.03 -200.01
N GLU A 337 -47.33 -67.70 -200.11
CA GLU A 337 -46.54 -68.03 -201.30
C GLU A 337 -46.43 -69.55 -201.50
N ALA A 338 -46.30 -70.34 -200.42
CA ALA A 338 -46.30 -71.80 -200.43
C ALA A 338 -47.69 -72.45 -200.68
N ALA A 339 -48.77 -71.66 -200.64
CA ALA A 339 -50.11 -72.07 -201.08
C ALA A 339 -50.33 -71.71 -202.56
N ASP A 340 -49.99 -70.48 -202.97
CA ASP A 340 -50.11 -70.02 -204.37
C ASP A 340 -49.19 -70.78 -205.32
N LEU A 341 -48.00 -71.23 -204.87
CA LEU A 341 -47.15 -72.13 -205.64
C LEU A 341 -47.72 -73.55 -205.73
N ARG A 342 -48.52 -74.00 -204.76
CA ARG A 342 -49.17 -75.32 -204.76
C ARG A 342 -50.36 -75.34 -205.72
N GLY A 343 -51.20 -74.31 -205.67
CA GLY A 343 -52.28 -74.11 -206.65
C GLY A 343 -51.80 -73.81 -208.08
N LYS A 344 -50.51 -73.47 -208.26
CA LYS A 344 -49.84 -73.46 -209.57
C LYS A 344 -49.31 -74.84 -209.95
N LEU A 345 -48.74 -75.60 -209.02
CA LEU A 345 -48.29 -76.98 -209.28
C LEU A 345 -49.45 -77.89 -209.73
N GLU A 346 -50.58 -77.91 -209.00
CA GLU A 346 -51.73 -78.74 -209.39
C GLU A 346 -52.33 -78.32 -210.76
N LYS A 347 -52.20 -77.04 -211.14
CA LYS A 347 -52.58 -76.57 -212.48
C LYS A 347 -51.57 -76.93 -213.55
N TYR A 348 -50.27 -76.88 -213.26
CA TYR A 348 -49.24 -77.32 -214.20
C TYR A 348 -49.19 -78.84 -214.36
N GLU A 349 -49.57 -79.63 -213.35
CA GLU A 349 -49.81 -81.06 -213.51
C GLU A 349 -51.04 -81.33 -214.41
N ALA A 350 -52.08 -80.50 -214.31
CA ALA A 350 -53.23 -80.52 -215.22
C ALA A 350 -52.93 -79.96 -216.64
N GLU A 351 -51.86 -79.20 -216.85
CA GLU A 351 -51.35 -78.78 -218.18
C GLU A 351 -50.21 -79.68 -218.70
N ILE A 352 -49.70 -80.60 -217.85
CA ILE A 352 -48.83 -81.74 -218.22
C ILE A 352 -49.66 -82.97 -218.63
N GLU A 353 -50.99 -82.93 -218.44
CA GLU A 353 -51.92 -83.59 -219.36
C GLU A 353 -51.67 -83.12 -220.81
N SER A 354 -52.18 -83.87 -221.79
CA SER A 354 -52.17 -83.59 -223.24
C SER A 354 -50.81 -83.59 -223.96
N SER A 355 -49.75 -83.03 -223.36
CA SER A 355 -48.49 -82.72 -224.04
C SER A 355 -47.63 -83.95 -224.41
N ARG A 356 -47.67 -85.03 -223.62
CA ARG A 356 -46.77 -86.21 -223.79
C ARG A 356 -47.46 -87.46 -224.36
N ARG A 357 -48.30 -87.30 -225.40
CA ARG A 357 -49.07 -88.42 -226.01
C ARG A 357 -49.03 -88.52 -227.55
N ASN A 358 -48.24 -87.72 -228.26
CA ASN A 358 -47.97 -87.87 -229.70
C ASN A 358 -46.53 -87.46 -230.04
N SER A 359 -45.95 -88.06 -231.09
CA SER A 359 -44.53 -87.93 -231.51
C SER A 359 -43.55 -88.41 -230.41
N GLU A 360 -43.20 -89.70 -230.33
CA GLU A 360 -42.33 -90.49 -231.23
C GLU A 360 -40.87 -90.03 -231.30
N LEU A 361 -39.99 -90.98 -231.66
CA LEU A 361 -38.52 -90.91 -231.67
C LEU A 361 -37.92 -90.87 -230.25
N ASN A 362 -37.58 -92.02 -229.67
CA ASN A 362 -36.34 -92.79 -229.87
C ASN A 362 -35.13 -92.19 -229.14
N LEU A 363 -34.37 -93.06 -228.48
CA LEU A 363 -33.06 -92.79 -227.85
C LEU A 363 -33.15 -91.82 -226.66
N LEU A 364 -33.07 -92.25 -225.38
CA LEU A 364 -31.89 -92.88 -224.76
C LEU A 364 -30.57 -92.33 -225.31
N PRO A 365 -29.94 -91.41 -224.57
CA PRO A 365 -28.76 -91.83 -223.81
C PRO A 365 -29.18 -92.52 -222.50
N VAL A 366 -28.72 -93.74 -222.22
CA VAL A 366 -27.40 -94.00 -221.60
C VAL A 366 -27.32 -93.22 -220.28
N ASN A 367 -27.65 -93.80 -219.12
CA ASN A 367 -27.66 -95.22 -218.77
C ASN A 367 -26.32 -95.91 -219.08
N SER A 368 -25.23 -95.34 -218.55
CA SER A 368 -24.16 -96.14 -217.95
C SER A 368 -24.56 -96.31 -216.47
N PHE A 369 -24.83 -97.52 -215.95
CA PHE A 369 -23.91 -98.66 -215.80
C PHE A 369 -22.66 -98.28 -214.99
N SER A 370 -22.31 -99.04 -213.95
CA SER A 370 -21.39 -100.20 -214.04
C SER A 370 -20.09 -99.82 -214.76
N THR A 371 -18.92 -100.03 -214.16
CA THR A 371 -18.38 -101.36 -213.81
C THR A 371 -17.33 -101.16 -212.70
N GLU A 372 -17.46 -101.82 -211.55
CA GLU A 372 -16.81 -103.11 -211.21
C GLU A 372 -15.27 -103.11 -211.29
N ARG A 373 -14.59 -103.57 -210.22
CA ARG A 373 -13.15 -103.94 -210.13
C ARG A 373 -12.16 -102.78 -210.41
N HIS A 374 -11.44 -102.27 -209.42
CA HIS A 374 -10.37 -102.96 -208.67
C HIS A 374 -10.15 -102.21 -207.34
N ILE A 375 -10.04 -102.80 -206.14
CA ILE A 375 -9.08 -103.81 -205.64
C ILE A 375 -7.65 -103.50 -206.09
N PRO A 376 -6.87 -102.82 -205.22
CA PRO A 376 -5.93 -103.61 -204.41
C PRO A 376 -6.08 -103.46 -202.88
N LYS A 377 -5.67 -104.53 -202.17
CA LYS A 377 -5.24 -104.52 -200.75
C LYS A 377 -3.86 -103.85 -200.63
N PRO A 378 -3.28 -103.56 -199.41
CA PRO A 378 -3.67 -103.97 -198.05
C PRO A 378 -3.65 -102.83 -196.97
N ARG A 379 -3.93 -103.20 -195.68
CA ARG A 379 -3.34 -102.75 -194.37
C ARG A 379 -2.86 -101.28 -194.17
N ILE A 380 -2.91 -100.60 -193.01
CA ILE A 380 -3.27 -100.78 -191.56
C ILE A 380 -3.07 -99.36 -190.93
N LEU A 381 -3.66 -98.81 -189.86
CA LEU A 381 -4.74 -99.01 -188.86
C LEU A 381 -5.18 -97.56 -188.41
N SER A 382 -6.17 -97.26 -187.58
CA SER A 382 -7.23 -98.00 -186.85
C SER A 382 -8.49 -97.12 -186.87
N TRP A 383 -9.67 -97.71 -187.08
CA TRP A 383 -10.95 -97.00 -187.20
C TRP A 383 -11.68 -96.92 -185.86
#